data_AF-M0AX22-F1
#
_entry.id   AF-M0AX22-F1
#
_cell.length_a   1.000
_cell.length_b   1.000
_cell.length_c   1.000
_cell.angle_alpha   90.00
_cell.angle_beta   90.00
_cell.angle_gamma   90.00
#
_symmetry.space_group_name_H-M   'P 1'
#
loop_
_entity.id
_entity.type
_entity.pdbx_description
1 polymer ?
#
loop_
_entity_poly.entity_id
_entity_poly.type
_entity_poly.pdbx_seq_one_letter_code
_entity_poly.pdbx_strand_id
1 'polypeptide(L)'
;MDAAEVVTALGGVVGTLALFVYVSRDAARNEVPRSRLWGVIAAAPFAVGVWLYLFAPAPMPGVIMTANTGIVLYTFERGIANEDDEPAEPGQLPHAPATSRSEESVDSQTK
;
A
#
# COMPACT_ATOMS: atom_id res chain seq x y z
N MET A 1 -15.43 -10.19 28.27
CA MET A 1 -14.81 -9.13 27.48
C MET A 1 -14.19 -8.12 28.42
N ASP A 2 -12.88 -8.05 28.49
CA ASP A 2 -12.22 -7.02 29.28
C ASP A 2 -12.21 -5.66 28.54
N ALA A 3 -11.75 -4.60 29.21
CA ALA A 3 -11.73 -3.26 28.61
C ALA A 3 -10.85 -3.19 27.35
N ALA A 4 -9.76 -3.96 27.29
CA ALA A 4 -8.85 -3.97 26.15
C ALA A 4 -9.47 -4.67 24.93
N GLU A 5 -10.19 -5.77 25.15
CA GLU A 5 -10.95 -6.47 24.11
C GLU A 5 -12.08 -5.58 23.55
N VAL A 6 -12.78 -4.83 24.42
CA VAL A 6 -13.82 -3.87 23.98
C VAL A 6 -13.22 -2.76 23.13
N VAL A 7 -12.11 -2.16 23.58
CA VAL A 7 -11.39 -1.13 22.81
C VAL A 7 -10.93 -1.68 21.47
N THR A 8 -10.43 -2.92 21.44
CA THR A 8 -9.96 -3.55 20.21
C THR A 8 -11.10 -3.85 19.25
N ALA A 9 -12.24 -4.34 19.74
CA ALA A 9 -13.42 -4.58 18.92
C ALA A 9 -13.95 -3.26 18.30
N LEU A 10 -14.09 -2.21 19.10
CA LEU A 10 -14.51 -0.89 18.61
C LEU A 10 -13.50 -0.30 17.62
N GLY A 11 -12.21 -0.36 17.95
CA GLY A 11 -11.13 0.07 17.07
C GLY A 11 -11.09 -0.72 15.77
N GLY A 12 -11.38 -2.02 15.82
CA GLY A 12 -11.48 -2.87 14.65
C GLY A 12 -12.64 -2.50 13.74
N VAL A 13 -13.82 -2.20 14.29
CA VAL A 13 -14.98 -1.73 13.51
C VAL A 13 -14.68 -0.38 12.86
N VAL A 14 -14.21 0.59 13.64
CA VAL A 14 -13.86 1.93 13.15
C VAL A 14 -12.75 1.85 12.10
N GLY A 15 -11.69 1.07 12.37
CA GLY A 15 -10.58 0.86 11.45
C GLY A 15 -11.00 0.22 10.14
N THR A 16 -11.91 -0.77 10.18
CA THR A 16 -12.45 -1.42 8.98
C THR A 16 -13.19 -0.41 8.11
N LEU A 17 -14.08 0.39 8.71
CA LEU A 17 -14.83 1.42 7.99
C LEU A 17 -13.92 2.51 7.45
N ALA A 18 -12.94 2.95 8.25
CA ALA A 18 -11.96 3.94 7.84
C ALA A 18 -11.13 3.45 6.65
N LEU A 19 -10.65 2.21 6.68
CA LEU A 19 -9.91 1.59 5.57
C LEU A 19 -10.75 1.50 4.30
N PHE A 20 -12.00 1.02 4.41
CA PHE A 20 -12.91 0.95 3.28
C PHE A 20 -13.09 2.32 2.62
N VAL A 21 -13.43 3.34 3.40
CA VAL A 21 -13.67 4.70 2.90
C VAL A 21 -12.38 5.30 2.33
N TYR A 22 -11.26 5.17 3.04
CA TYR A 22 -9.99 5.73 2.64
C TYR A 22 -9.51 5.12 1.32
N VAL A 23 -9.44 3.79 1.24
CA VAL A 23 -8.95 3.09 0.05
C VAL A 23 -9.88 3.28 -1.14
N SER A 24 -11.20 3.24 -0.96
CA SER A 24 -12.12 3.53 -2.07
C SER A 24 -11.99 4.97 -2.59
N ARG A 25 -11.76 5.93 -1.69
CA ARG A 25 -11.56 7.33 -2.10
C ARG A 25 -10.20 7.54 -2.76
N ASP A 26 -9.16 6.92 -2.24
CA ASP A 26 -7.82 6.96 -2.82
C ASP A 26 -7.81 6.32 -4.21
N ALA A 27 -8.41 5.14 -4.36
CA ALA A 27 -8.52 4.45 -5.64
C ALA A 27 -9.25 5.31 -6.68
N ALA A 28 -10.35 5.97 -6.29
CA ALA A 28 -11.08 6.87 -7.17
C ALA A 28 -10.28 8.13 -7.57
N ARG A 29 -9.33 8.58 -6.74
CA ARG A 29 -8.49 9.76 -7.00
C ARG A 29 -7.28 9.45 -7.86
N ASN A 30 -6.75 8.22 -7.79
CA ASN A 30 -5.62 7.75 -8.58
C ASN A 30 -6.10 6.93 -9.80
N GLU A 31 -7.36 7.11 -10.21
CA GLU A 31 -7.96 6.46 -11.39
C GLU A 31 -7.86 4.92 -11.42
N VAL A 32 -7.64 4.29 -10.27
CA VAL A 32 -7.57 2.83 -10.12
C VAL A 32 -8.95 2.24 -10.42
N PRO A 33 -9.05 1.25 -11.34
CA PRO A 33 -10.33 0.68 -11.72
C PRO A 33 -11.01 0.01 -10.52
N ARG A 34 -12.35 0.09 -10.47
CA ARG A 34 -13.19 -0.59 -9.47
C ARG A 34 -12.88 -0.18 -8.01
N SER A 35 -12.77 1.12 -7.78
CA SER A 35 -12.47 1.74 -6.48
C SER A 35 -13.19 1.14 -5.25
N ARG A 36 -14.49 0.81 -5.36
CA ARG A 36 -15.24 0.17 -4.27
C ARG A 36 -14.74 -1.23 -3.94
N LEU A 37 -14.37 -2.03 -4.95
CA LEU A 37 -13.84 -3.37 -4.74
C LEU A 37 -12.49 -3.32 -4.02
N TRP A 38 -11.62 -2.35 -4.36
CA TRP A 38 -10.36 -2.16 -3.64
C TRP A 38 -10.57 -1.77 -2.17
N GLY A 39 -11.59 -0.97 -1.87
CA GLY A 39 -12.00 -0.71 -0.49
C GLY A 39 -12.38 -1.99 0.26
N VAL A 40 -13.14 -2.89 -0.37
CA VAL A 40 -13.52 -4.19 0.22
C VAL A 40 -12.28 -5.08 0.39
N ILE A 41 -11.43 -5.18 -0.64
CA ILE A 41 -10.21 -5.99 -0.63
C ILE A 41 -9.29 -5.56 0.51
N ALA A 42 -9.19 -4.26 0.79
CA ALA A 42 -8.40 -3.75 1.92
C ALA A 42 -9.09 -4.00 3.28
N ALA A 43 -10.38 -3.72 3.39
CA ALA A 43 -11.09 -3.72 4.67
C ALA A 43 -11.46 -5.13 5.17
N ALA A 44 -11.84 -6.05 4.28
CA ALA A 44 -12.30 -7.38 4.68
C ALA A 44 -11.21 -8.22 5.36
N PRO A 45 -9.97 -8.34 4.82
CA PRO A 45 -8.89 -9.04 5.50
C PRO A 45 -8.51 -8.39 6.83
N PHE A 46 -8.57 -7.06 6.93
CA PHE A 46 -8.38 -6.36 8.20
C PHE A 46 -9.42 -6.77 9.24
N ALA A 47 -10.71 -6.77 8.87
CA ALA A 47 -11.79 -7.23 9.75
C ALA A 47 -11.62 -8.70 10.17
N VAL A 48 -11.18 -9.56 9.24
CA VAL A 48 -10.84 -10.96 9.55
C VAL A 48 -9.65 -11.05 10.51
N GLY A 49 -8.62 -10.22 10.34
CA GLY A 49 -7.49 -10.14 11.26
C GLY A 49 -7.92 -9.74 12.68
N VAL A 50 -8.79 -8.73 12.82
CA VAL A 50 -9.38 -8.35 14.11
C VAL A 50 -10.18 -9.50 14.71
N TRP A 51 -10.98 -10.20 13.89
CA TRP A 51 -11.75 -11.35 14.35
C TRP A 51 -10.83 -12.49 14.83
N LEU A 52 -9.78 -12.80 14.08
CA LEU A 52 -8.79 -13.80 14.47
C LEU A 52 -8.11 -13.43 15.78
N TYR A 53 -7.75 -12.16 15.96
CA TYR A 53 -7.15 -11.66 17.19
C TYR A 53 -8.05 -11.87 18.42
N LEU A 54 -9.35 -11.61 18.28
CA LEU A 54 -10.30 -11.64 19.39
C LEU A 54 -10.84 -13.05 19.71
N PHE A 55 -10.96 -13.92 18.70
CA PHE A 55 -11.78 -15.13 18.83
C PHE A 55 -11.06 -16.42 18.41
N ALA A 56 -9.90 -16.35 17.78
CA ALA A 56 -9.18 -17.53 17.31
C ALA A 56 -7.83 -17.68 18.03
N PRO A 57 -7.40 -18.91 18.35
CA PRO A 57 -6.05 -19.18 18.84
C PRO A 57 -5.05 -19.17 17.66
N ALA A 58 -5.01 -18.08 16.89
CA ALA A 58 -4.12 -17.91 15.76
C ALA A 58 -2.77 -17.32 16.22
N PRO A 59 -1.63 -17.74 15.63
CA PRO A 59 -0.34 -17.13 15.93
C PRO A 59 -0.34 -15.66 15.46
N MET A 60 0.20 -14.76 16.29
CA MET A 60 0.23 -13.32 16.00
C MET A 60 0.78 -12.97 14.60
N PRO A 61 1.85 -13.61 14.09
CA PRO A 61 2.30 -13.36 12.70
C PRO A 61 1.20 -13.61 11.65
N GLY A 62 0.40 -14.67 11.81
CA GLY A 62 -0.70 -14.98 10.89
C GLY A 62 -1.83 -13.96 10.94
N VAL A 63 -2.13 -13.44 12.13
CA VAL A 63 -3.10 -12.34 12.34
C VAL A 63 -2.65 -11.09 11.61
N ILE A 64 -1.39 -10.67 11.80
CA ILE A 64 -0.82 -9.46 11.20
C ILE A 64 -0.78 -9.58 9.67
N MET A 65 -0.34 -10.73 9.16
CA MET A 65 -0.30 -10.98 7.70
C MET A 65 -1.70 -10.89 7.10
N THR A 66 -2.69 -11.55 7.72
CA THR A 66 -4.08 -11.51 7.26
C THR A 66 -4.62 -10.08 7.25
N ALA A 67 -4.42 -9.34 8.34
CA ALA A 67 -4.94 -7.99 8.48
C ALA A 67 -4.39 -7.02 7.41
N ASN A 68 -3.12 -7.18 7.03
CA ASN A 68 -2.45 -6.27 6.10
C ASN A 68 -2.52 -6.71 4.64
N THR A 69 -2.93 -7.95 4.35
CA THR A 69 -2.89 -8.52 2.99
C THR A 69 -3.60 -7.62 1.97
N GLY A 70 -4.81 -7.17 2.28
CA GLY A 70 -5.59 -6.32 1.39
C GLY A 70 -4.96 -4.96 1.10
N ILE A 71 -4.29 -4.38 2.11
CA ILE A 71 -3.60 -3.09 2.00
C ILE A 71 -2.39 -3.24 1.07
N VAL A 72 -1.59 -4.29 1.25
CA VAL A 72 -0.42 -4.57 0.41
C VAL A 72 -0.83 -4.79 -1.05
N LEU A 73 -1.88 -5.58 -1.28
CA LEU A 73 -2.40 -5.79 -2.65
C LEU A 73 -2.84 -4.48 -3.30
N TYR A 74 -3.52 -3.61 -2.57
CA TYR A 74 -3.91 -2.29 -3.09
C TYR A 74 -2.70 -1.41 -3.42
N THR A 75 -1.63 -1.44 -2.61
CA THR A 75 -0.42 -0.66 -2.91
C THR A 75 0.26 -1.08 -4.21
N PHE A 76 0.21 -2.38 -4.56
CA PHE A 76 0.73 -2.85 -5.84
C PHE A 76 -0.14 -2.39 -7.02
N GLU A 77 -1.46 -2.54 -6.92
CA GLU A 77 -2.36 -2.05 -7.97
C GLU A 77 -2.21 -0.55 -8.19
N ARG A 78 -2.15 0.22 -7.11
CA ARG A 78 -1.96 1.67 -7.20
C ARG A 78 -0.61 2.02 -7.84
N GLY A 79 0.42 1.23 -7.60
CA GLY A 79 1.73 1.40 -8.26
C GLY A 79 1.61 1.21 -9.77
N ILE A 80 0.95 0.14 -10.21
CA ILE A 80 0.73 -0.17 -11.62
C ILE A 80 -0.14 0.91 -12.29
N ALA A 81 -1.20 1.37 -11.64
CA ALA A 81 -2.09 2.39 -12.18
C ALA A 81 -1.44 3.77 -12.35
N ASN A 82 -0.36 4.03 -11.60
CA ASN A 82 0.39 5.29 -11.63
C ASN A 82 1.73 5.15 -12.38
N GLU A 83 2.00 4.00 -13.00
CA GLU A 83 3.20 3.81 -13.81
C GLU A 83 3.00 4.55 -15.14
N ASP A 84 3.98 5.37 -15.54
CA ASP A 84 3.89 6.12 -16.79
C ASP A 84 3.91 5.14 -17.98
N ASP A 85 3.04 5.37 -18.96
CA ASP A 85 2.92 4.56 -20.19
C ASP A 85 4.15 4.69 -21.13
N GLU A 86 5.24 5.32 -20.68
CA GLU A 86 6.42 5.54 -21.51
C GLU A 86 7.14 4.21 -21.76
N PRO A 87 7.31 3.79 -23.03
CA PRO A 87 7.94 2.51 -23.34
C PRO A 87 9.34 2.45 -22.75
N ALA A 88 9.66 1.38 -22.02
CA ALA A 88 11.00 1.16 -21.52
C ALA A 88 12.03 1.25 -22.66
N GLU A 89 12.95 2.20 -22.61
CA GLU A 89 14.01 2.34 -23.61
C GLU A 89 14.94 1.12 -23.57
N PRO A 90 15.20 0.45 -24.72
CA PRO A 90 16.13 -0.68 -24.76
C PRO A 90 17.52 -0.28 -24.25
N GLY A 91 17.96 -0.88 -23.14
CA GLY A 91 19.26 -0.61 -22.53
C GLY A 91 19.23 0.34 -21.32
N GLN A 92 18.07 0.90 -20.98
CA GLN A 92 17.88 1.63 -19.71
C GLN A 92 17.07 0.79 -18.73
N LEU A 93 17.51 0.76 -17.48
CA LEU A 93 16.67 0.26 -16.40
C LEU A 93 15.61 1.31 -16.08
N PRO A 94 14.34 0.92 -15.85
CA PRO A 94 13.35 1.83 -15.30
C PRO A 94 13.90 2.45 -14.02
N HIS A 95 14.00 3.78 -13.98
CA HIS A 95 14.53 4.57 -12.87
C HIS A 95 16.01 4.29 -12.54
N ALA A 96 16.92 4.67 -13.45
CA ALA A 96 18.32 4.80 -13.06
C ALA A 96 18.44 5.74 -11.84
N PRO A 97 19.16 5.34 -10.76
CA PRO A 97 19.37 6.23 -9.62
C PRO A 97 20.03 7.49 -10.17
N ALA A 98 19.47 8.65 -9.85
CA ALA A 98 19.99 9.94 -10.28
C ALA A 98 21.47 10.01 -9.91
N THR A 99 22.33 9.72 -10.89
CA THR A 99 23.77 9.87 -10.73
C THR A 99 23.98 11.36 -10.49
N SER A 100 24.50 11.65 -9.31
CA SER A 100 24.84 12.97 -8.84
C SER A 100 25.57 13.74 -9.93
N ARG A 101 25.01 14.89 -10.28
CA ARG A 101 25.65 15.96 -11.02
C ARG A 101 26.99 16.31 -10.35
N SER A 102 28.08 15.91 -10.97
CA SER A 102 29.41 16.49 -10.77
C SER A 102 30.13 16.46 -12.11
N GLU A 103 29.64 17.29 -13.02
CA GLU A 103 30.45 17.89 -14.08
C GLU A 103 31.10 19.15 -13.49
N GLU A 104 32.38 19.07 -13.15
CA GLU A 104 33.27 20.22 -13.07
C GLU A 104 34.56 19.78 -13.79
N SER A 105 34.66 20.04 -15.10
CA SER A 105 35.36 21.22 -15.62
C SER A 105 36.79 21.32 -15.06
N VAL A 106 37.77 20.71 -15.72
CA VAL A 106 39.02 21.35 -16.21
C VAL A 106 39.72 20.36 -17.14
N ASP A 107 39.48 20.45 -18.44
CA ASP A 107 40.58 20.29 -19.40
C ASP A 107 40.27 21.15 -20.63
N SER A 108 41.31 21.75 -21.21
CA SER A 108 41.29 22.75 -22.29
C SER A 108 41.19 24.23 -21.87
N GLN A 109 42.17 24.69 -21.09
CA GLN A 109 42.78 25.98 -21.43
C GLN A 109 43.99 25.70 -22.34
N THR A 110 43.77 25.86 -23.64
CA THR A 110 44.79 25.85 -24.69
C THR A 110 45.80 26.98 -24.47
N LYS A 111 47.11 26.67 -24.56
CA LYS A 111 48.09 27.25 -25.51
C LYS A 111 49.53 27.01 -25.06
#